data_AF-A0A935Y3I9-F1
#
_entry.id   AF-A0A935Y3I9-F1
#
_cell.length_a   1.000
_cell.length_b   1.000
_cell.length_c   1.000
_cell.angle_alpha   90.00
_cell.angle_beta   90.00
_cell.angle_gamma   90.00
#
_symmetry.space_group_name_H-M   'P 1'
#
loop_
_entity.id
_entity.type
_entity.pdbx_description
1 polymer ?
#
loop_
_entity_poly.entity_id
_entity_poly.type
_entity_poly.pdbx_seq_one_letter_code
_entity_poly.pdbx_strand_id
1 'polypeptide(L)'
;MTVIRIGFIKRKRVETRIFTSFFPLNSQRNSSFIAARGVHSFTRGSVGLSYQGYMDATNENFFFGRTAPEGIWSQQIAEFQGGFHVANGVAQRGNFGNTNTFLVAVNLSMDLPFPKVGRIIRPYVDLGYFKPSSDLIPKSEQTAFTSGIQLRLLRNYLQFNFPVFHSSNIRTLYQSQDSHNYFKEITFTCRFSPVSLINIINSIKLN
;
A
#
# COMPACT_ATOMS: atom_id res chain seq x y z
N MET A 1 3.26 -9.68 11.22
CA MET A 1 2.23 -8.76 10.69
C MET A 1 0.87 -9.36 11.02
N THR A 2 0.05 -8.67 11.80
CA THR A 2 -1.24 -9.22 12.27
C THR A 2 -2.38 -8.52 11.55
N VAL A 3 -3.10 -9.25 10.70
CA VAL A 3 -4.37 -8.77 10.11
C VAL A 3 -5.49 -9.28 11.00
N ILE A 4 -6.23 -8.38 11.64
CA ILE A 4 -7.34 -8.74 12.53
C ILE A 4 -8.65 -8.46 11.79
N ARG A 5 -9.44 -9.50 11.54
CA ARG A 5 -10.76 -9.38 10.93
C ARG A 5 -11.82 -9.49 12.02
N ILE A 6 -12.55 -8.41 12.28
CA ILE A 6 -13.59 -8.38 13.32
C ILE A 6 -14.94 -8.14 12.64
N GLY A 7 -15.90 -9.05 12.84
CA GLY A 7 -17.26 -8.94 12.32
C GLY A 7 -18.23 -8.61 13.44
N PHE A 8 -18.81 -7.40 13.44
CA PHE A 8 -19.69 -6.94 14.53
C PHE A 8 -21.19 -7.22 14.29
N ILE A 9 -21.60 -7.51 13.06
CA ILE A 9 -23.01 -7.78 12.72
C ILE A 9 -23.02 -9.02 11.84
N LYS A 10 -23.92 -9.98 12.12
CA LYS A 10 -24.02 -11.37 11.57
C LYS A 10 -23.69 -11.60 10.08
N ARG A 11 -23.53 -10.58 9.24
CA ARG A 11 -23.13 -10.64 7.82
C ARG A 11 -22.24 -9.49 7.29
N LYS A 12 -21.78 -8.55 8.13
CA LYS A 12 -20.97 -7.39 7.71
C LYS A 12 -19.57 -7.49 8.29
N ARG A 13 -18.54 -7.34 7.44
CA ARG A 13 -17.14 -7.48 7.84
C ARG A 13 -16.47 -6.11 7.92
N VAL A 14 -15.82 -5.85 9.06
CA VAL A 14 -14.82 -4.79 9.18
C VAL A 14 -13.46 -5.48 9.11
N GLU A 15 -12.61 -5.00 8.24
CA GLU A 15 -11.23 -5.45 8.13
C GLU A 15 -10.32 -4.37 8.68
N THR A 16 -9.49 -4.75 9.64
CA THR A 16 -8.53 -3.88 10.27
C THR A 16 -7.14 -4.50 10.15
N ARG A 17 -6.17 -3.67 9.77
CA ARG A 17 -4.77 -4.05 9.72
C ARG A 17 -4.00 -3.03 10.51
N ILE A 18 -3.21 -3.49 11.46
CA ILE A 18 -2.29 -2.66 12.23
C ILE A 18 -0.89 -3.14 11.91
N PHE A 19 -0.03 -2.23 11.51
CA PHE A 19 1.37 -2.48 11.28
C PHE A 19 2.20 -1.53 12.11
N THR A 20 3.26 -2.05 12.73
CA THR A 20 4.27 -1.25 13.38
C THR A 20 5.63 -1.85 13.10
N SER A 21 6.64 -0.98 12.97
CA SER A 21 8.03 -1.34 12.78
C SER A 21 8.89 -0.35 13.54
N PHE A 22 9.92 -0.88 14.20
CA PHE A 22 10.86 -0.09 14.98
C PHE A 22 12.27 -0.63 14.80
N PHE A 23 13.19 0.27 14.47
CA PHE A 23 14.61 -0.02 14.26
C PHE A 23 15.41 0.73 15.35
N PRO A 24 15.63 0.09 16.52
CA PRO A 24 16.34 0.73 17.63
C PRO A 24 17.80 1.06 17.25
N LEU A 25 18.44 0.17 16.51
CA LEU A 25 19.79 0.34 15.99
C LEU A 25 19.77 0.17 14.47
N ASN A 26 20.10 1.24 13.75
CA ASN A 26 20.30 1.19 12.31
C ASN A 26 21.52 2.04 11.96
N SER A 27 22.58 1.41 11.44
CA SER A 27 23.82 2.10 11.06
C SER A 27 23.64 3.09 9.90
N GLN A 28 22.51 3.00 9.19
CA GLN A 28 22.16 3.87 8.07
C GLN A 28 21.02 4.84 8.42
N ARG A 29 20.79 5.13 9.72
CA ARG A 29 19.68 5.98 10.20
C ARG A 29 19.56 7.33 9.48
N ASN A 30 20.69 7.92 9.08
CA ASN A 30 20.75 9.23 8.41
C ASN A 30 20.93 9.10 6.88
N SER A 31 20.77 7.91 6.31
CA SER A 31 20.87 7.68 4.86
C SER A 31 19.68 8.31 4.15
N SER A 32 19.93 9.05 3.08
CA SER A 32 18.88 9.57 2.19
C SER A 32 18.34 8.54 1.19
N PHE A 33 18.87 7.30 1.20
CA PHE A 33 18.60 6.28 0.17
C PHE A 33 17.89 5.03 0.74
N ILE A 34 16.73 5.21 1.38
CA ILE A 34 16.06 4.16 2.18
C ILE A 34 15.23 3.18 1.34
N ALA A 35 14.95 3.52 0.08
CA ALA A 35 14.00 2.82 -0.77
C ALA A 35 14.53 2.42 -2.17
N ALA A 36 15.84 2.61 -2.42
CA ALA A 36 16.42 2.40 -3.73
C ALA A 36 17.16 1.05 -3.83
N ARG A 37 16.78 0.22 -4.82
CA ARG A 37 17.56 -0.96 -5.28
C ARG A 37 18.71 -0.60 -6.26
N GLY A 38 18.73 0.63 -6.77
CA GLY A 38 19.61 1.05 -7.88
C GLY A 38 20.83 1.87 -7.49
N VAL A 39 21.02 2.18 -6.21
CA VAL A 39 22.22 2.85 -5.71
C VAL A 39 23.01 1.79 -4.94
N HIS A 40 24.33 1.72 -5.10
CA HIS A 40 25.21 0.74 -4.43
C HIS A 40 25.22 0.81 -2.87
N SER A 41 24.27 1.55 -2.28
CA SER A 41 23.97 1.59 -0.86
C SER A 41 22.75 0.70 -0.58
N PHE A 42 22.99 -0.55 -0.21
CA PHE A 42 21.95 -1.42 0.35
C PHE A 42 21.54 -0.86 1.72
N THR A 43 20.56 0.03 1.76
CA THR A 43 19.97 0.42 3.05
C THR A 43 19.28 -0.79 3.65
N ARG A 44 19.94 -1.42 4.62
CA ARG A 44 19.43 -2.58 5.34
C ARG A 44 18.45 -2.11 6.41
N GLY A 45 17.31 -2.79 6.52
CA GLY A 45 16.31 -2.51 7.56
C GLY A 45 15.52 -1.23 7.31
N SER A 46 14.79 -1.18 6.20
CA SER A 46 13.80 -0.14 5.93
C SER A 46 12.41 -0.72 5.68
N VAL A 47 11.41 0.11 5.90
CA VAL A 47 9.99 -0.17 5.63
C VAL A 47 9.33 1.06 5.01
N GLY A 48 8.32 0.82 4.20
CA GLY A 48 7.48 1.83 3.57
C GLY A 48 6.05 1.82 4.10
N LEU A 49 5.40 2.98 4.06
CA LEU A 49 3.96 3.11 4.23
C LEU A 49 3.22 2.35 3.13
N SER A 50 3.66 2.49 1.88
CA SER A 50 3.18 1.74 0.73
C SER A 50 4.26 0.77 0.26
N TYR A 51 3.84 -0.43 -0.17
CA TYR A 51 4.73 -1.45 -0.70
C TYR A 51 4.44 -1.72 -2.18
N GLN A 52 5.45 -1.47 -3.01
CA GLN A 52 5.40 -1.62 -4.47
C GLN A 52 6.49 -2.58 -4.94
N GLY A 53 6.39 -3.04 -6.19
CA GLY A 53 7.26 -4.09 -6.71
C GLY A 53 8.76 -3.80 -6.64
N TYR A 54 9.17 -2.53 -6.66
CA TYR A 54 10.59 -2.15 -6.54
C TYR A 54 11.15 -2.34 -5.12
N MET A 55 10.28 -2.51 -4.11
CA MET A 55 10.66 -2.81 -2.73
C MET A 55 10.78 -4.32 -2.49
N ASP A 56 10.24 -5.15 -3.39
CA ASP A 56 10.14 -6.59 -3.20
C ASP A 56 11.47 -7.30 -3.52
N ALA A 57 12.33 -7.36 -2.51
CA ALA A 57 13.65 -7.96 -2.59
C ALA A 57 13.62 -9.51 -2.68
N THR A 58 12.62 -10.15 -2.07
CA THR A 58 12.50 -11.61 -2.04
C THR A 58 11.69 -12.21 -3.19
N ASN A 59 11.07 -11.35 -4.02
CA ASN A 59 10.19 -11.74 -5.13
C ASN A 59 9.01 -12.63 -4.71
N GLU A 60 8.57 -12.54 -3.45
CA GLU A 60 7.46 -13.34 -2.91
C GLU A 60 6.09 -12.83 -3.40
N ASN A 61 5.99 -11.54 -3.72
CA ASN A 61 4.74 -10.92 -4.14
C ASN A 61 4.64 -10.90 -5.66
N PHE A 62 3.46 -11.17 -6.19
CA PHE A 62 3.23 -11.14 -7.63
C PHE A 62 3.06 -9.69 -8.13
N PHE A 63 4.04 -9.18 -8.87
CA PHE A 63 4.02 -7.85 -9.47
C PHE A 63 4.27 -7.92 -10.98
N PHE A 64 3.38 -7.34 -11.78
CA PHE A 64 3.54 -7.29 -13.24
C PHE A 64 4.66 -6.32 -13.65
N GLY A 65 4.67 -5.11 -13.06
CA GLY A 65 5.63 -4.05 -13.38
C GLY A 65 6.55 -3.73 -12.20
N ARG A 66 7.38 -4.70 -11.76
CA ARG A 66 8.26 -4.53 -10.57
C ARG A 66 9.09 -3.25 -10.57
N THR A 67 9.53 -2.81 -11.74
CA THR A 67 10.32 -1.59 -11.91
C THR A 67 9.71 -0.64 -12.94
N ALA A 68 8.41 -0.78 -13.23
CA ALA A 68 7.74 0.08 -14.19
C ALA A 68 7.82 1.55 -13.74
N PRO A 69 8.35 2.46 -14.58
CA PRO A 69 8.46 3.86 -14.22
C PRO A 69 7.10 4.58 -14.21
N GLU A 70 6.17 4.13 -15.05
CA GLU A 70 4.88 4.75 -15.28
C GLU A 70 3.85 3.74 -15.80
N GLY A 71 2.65 4.23 -16.12
CA GLY A 71 1.53 3.42 -16.63
C GLY A 71 0.84 2.60 -15.55
N ILE A 72 -0.15 1.81 -15.95
CA ILE A 72 -1.00 1.07 -15.00
C ILE A 72 -0.16 0.15 -14.09
N TRP A 73 0.85 -0.53 -14.62
CA TRP A 73 1.66 -1.47 -13.82
C TRP A 73 2.47 -0.80 -12.69
N SER A 74 2.76 0.50 -12.81
CA SER A 74 3.41 1.28 -11.74
C SER A 74 2.47 1.58 -10.56
N GLN A 75 1.16 1.45 -10.75
CA GLN A 75 0.12 1.67 -9.75
C GLN A 75 -0.17 0.43 -8.90
N GLN A 76 0.57 -0.67 -9.14
CA GLN A 76 0.39 -1.92 -8.41
C GLN A 76 1.03 -1.83 -7.03
N ILE A 77 0.25 -2.14 -6.00
CA ILE A 77 0.68 -2.20 -4.61
C ILE A 77 0.39 -3.59 -4.01
N ALA A 78 1.09 -3.93 -2.94
CA ALA A 78 0.71 -5.04 -2.07
C ALA A 78 0.45 -4.53 -0.64
N GLU A 79 -0.48 -5.17 0.06
CA GLU A 79 -0.81 -4.88 1.46
C GLU A 79 0.24 -5.46 2.44
N PHE A 80 1.49 -5.08 2.21
CA PHE A 80 2.66 -5.45 2.99
C PHE A 80 3.26 -4.20 3.66
N GLN A 81 4.02 -4.37 4.75
CA GLN A 81 4.55 -3.26 5.57
C GLN A 81 3.45 -2.27 6.01
N GLY A 82 3.49 -0.98 5.69
CA GLY A 82 2.43 -0.05 6.06
C GLY A 82 1.09 -0.30 5.35
N GLY A 83 1.08 -1.01 4.22
CA GLY A 83 -0.14 -1.43 3.50
C GLY A 83 -1.00 -0.28 2.96
N PHE A 84 -0.43 0.91 2.76
CA PHE A 84 -1.16 2.06 2.22
C PHE A 84 -1.60 1.85 0.78
N HIS A 85 -2.80 2.34 0.46
CA HIS A 85 -3.36 2.34 -0.89
C HIS A 85 -2.87 3.52 -1.75
N VAL A 86 -1.55 3.76 -1.75
CA VAL A 86 -0.87 4.85 -2.48
C VAL A 86 0.21 4.25 -3.37
N ALA A 87 0.35 4.68 -4.61
CA ALA A 87 1.44 4.25 -5.49
C ALA A 87 2.38 5.41 -5.79
N ASN A 88 3.50 5.46 -5.08
CA ASN A 88 4.55 6.46 -5.31
C ASN A 88 5.22 6.30 -6.69
N GLY A 89 5.16 5.11 -7.31
CA GLY A 89 5.99 4.80 -8.46
C GLY A 89 7.48 4.68 -8.11
N VAL A 90 8.26 4.11 -9.03
CA VAL A 90 9.70 3.92 -8.83
C VAL A 90 10.47 5.25 -8.83
N ALA A 91 9.96 6.26 -9.53
CA ALA A 91 10.60 7.58 -9.64
C ALA A 91 10.60 8.33 -8.29
N GLN A 92 9.55 8.17 -7.48
CA GLN A 92 9.42 8.81 -6.17
C GLN A 92 9.75 7.87 -5.01
N ARG A 93 10.45 6.75 -5.26
CA ARG A 93 10.79 5.76 -4.23
C ARG A 93 11.48 6.39 -3.01
N GLY A 94 12.35 7.38 -3.21
CA GLY A 94 13.07 8.05 -2.12
C GLY A 94 12.25 9.07 -1.34
N ASN A 95 11.08 9.49 -1.85
CA ASN A 95 10.51 10.79 -1.49
C ASN A 95 9.32 10.69 -0.53
N PHE A 96 8.65 9.54 -0.42
CA PHE A 96 7.47 9.41 0.43
C PHE A 96 7.40 8.10 1.21
N GLY A 97 7.08 8.21 2.49
CA GLY A 97 6.60 7.11 3.33
C GLY A 97 7.61 6.03 3.69
N ASN A 98 8.89 6.18 3.31
CA ASN A 98 9.94 5.22 3.63
C ASN A 98 10.72 5.65 4.86
N THR A 99 11.02 4.69 5.74
CA THR A 99 11.75 4.92 6.99
C THR A 99 12.58 3.71 7.37
N ASN A 100 13.68 3.96 8.04
CA ASN A 100 14.52 2.95 8.69
C ASN A 100 14.59 3.16 10.21
N THR A 101 13.60 3.87 10.78
CA THR A 101 13.54 4.24 12.19
C THR A 101 12.27 3.73 12.85
N PHE A 102 11.12 4.29 12.50
CA PHE A 102 9.85 3.93 13.11
C PHE A 102 8.72 4.17 12.12
N LEU A 103 7.81 3.19 12.03
CA LEU A 103 6.59 3.28 11.25
C LEU A 103 5.44 2.68 12.06
N VAL A 104 4.29 3.33 12.02
CA VAL A 104 3.02 2.73 12.44
C VAL A 104 1.95 3.06 11.40
N ALA A 105 1.11 2.09 11.09
CA ALA A 105 0.03 2.24 10.14
C ALA A 105 -1.21 1.47 10.60
N VAL A 106 -2.37 2.01 10.28
CA VAL A 106 -3.68 1.42 10.50
C VAL A 106 -4.46 1.51 9.20
N ASN A 107 -4.90 0.36 8.67
CA ASN A 107 -5.76 0.28 7.50
C ASN A 107 -7.11 -0.26 7.95
N LEU A 108 -8.20 0.40 7.55
CA LEU A 108 -9.56 0.02 7.85
C LEU A 108 -10.35 -0.08 6.56
N SER A 109 -11.17 -1.11 6.40
CA SER A 109 -12.19 -1.17 5.36
C SER A 109 -13.42 -1.89 5.86
N MET A 110 -14.60 -1.51 5.38
CA MET A 110 -15.86 -2.11 5.84
C MET A 110 -16.77 -2.48 4.68
N ASP A 111 -17.57 -3.52 4.87
CA ASP A 111 -18.65 -3.85 3.93
C ASP A 111 -19.77 -2.79 4.04
N LEU A 112 -20.24 -2.26 2.91
CA LEU A 112 -21.41 -1.38 2.91
C LEU A 112 -22.67 -2.14 3.39
N PRO A 113 -23.68 -1.43 3.92
CA PRO A 113 -24.91 -2.03 4.44
C PRO A 113 -25.83 -2.67 3.37
N PHE A 114 -25.31 -2.99 2.18
CA PHE A 114 -26.04 -3.62 1.07
C PHE A 114 -25.44 -5.01 0.78
N PRO A 115 -26.14 -6.14 1.03
CA PRO A 115 -25.52 -7.47 1.07
C PRO A 115 -24.79 -7.94 -0.20
N LYS A 116 -25.30 -7.58 -1.39
CA LYS A 116 -24.72 -7.99 -2.69
C LYS A 116 -23.60 -7.05 -3.14
N VAL A 117 -23.81 -5.74 -3.00
CA VAL A 117 -22.88 -4.71 -3.48
C VAL A 117 -21.80 -4.41 -2.44
N GLY A 118 -22.13 -4.43 -1.16
CA GLY A 118 -21.26 -3.98 -0.09
C GLY A 118 -20.06 -4.86 0.20
N ARG A 119 -20.02 -6.09 -0.33
CA ARG A 119 -18.81 -6.95 -0.30
C ARG A 119 -17.87 -6.67 -1.46
N ILE A 120 -18.39 -6.07 -2.53
CA ILE A 120 -17.67 -5.72 -3.77
C ILE A 120 -17.15 -4.28 -3.65
N ILE A 121 -17.99 -3.36 -3.18
CA ILE A 121 -17.68 -1.94 -3.00
C ILE A 121 -17.56 -1.64 -1.52
N ARG A 122 -16.39 -1.18 -1.08
CA ARG A 122 -16.07 -0.98 0.33
C ARG A 122 -15.38 0.36 0.55
N PRO A 123 -15.85 1.23 1.45
CA PRO A 123 -15.05 2.36 1.88
C PRO A 123 -13.80 1.87 2.63
N TYR A 124 -12.70 2.61 2.48
CA TYR A 124 -11.47 2.38 3.21
C TYR A 124 -10.87 3.68 3.76
N VAL A 125 -10.06 3.54 4.80
CA VAL A 125 -9.16 4.58 5.29
C VAL A 125 -7.85 3.96 5.74
N ASP A 126 -6.75 4.61 5.38
CA ASP A 126 -5.40 4.33 5.83
C ASP A 126 -4.89 5.53 6.61
N LEU A 127 -4.32 5.26 7.78
CA LEU A 127 -3.69 6.22 8.66
C LEU A 127 -2.28 5.75 8.99
N GLY A 128 -1.32 6.65 9.01
CA GLY A 128 0.07 6.26 9.12
C GLY A 128 0.93 7.38 9.67
N TYR A 129 1.90 6.98 10.47
CA TYR A 129 2.97 7.82 10.96
C TYR A 129 4.29 7.13 10.69
N PHE A 130 5.25 7.86 10.16
CA PHE A 130 6.60 7.37 9.92
C PHE A 130 7.59 8.46 10.34
N LYS A 131 8.66 8.05 11.01
CA LYS A 131 9.77 8.95 11.32
C LYS A 131 10.74 8.96 10.14
N PRO A 132 10.87 10.04 9.37
CA PRO A 132 11.82 10.10 8.26
C PRO A 132 13.25 10.00 8.78
N SER A 133 14.16 9.57 7.92
CA SER A 133 15.59 9.46 8.25
C SER A 133 16.33 10.79 8.18
N SER A 134 15.74 11.80 7.55
CA SER A 134 16.27 13.16 7.49
C SER A 134 15.42 14.07 8.37
N ASP A 135 16.06 14.75 9.32
CA ASP A 135 15.42 15.76 10.16
C ASP A 135 14.98 17.02 9.37
N LEU A 136 15.37 17.11 8.09
CA LEU A 136 14.93 18.16 7.18
C LEU A 136 13.46 17.99 6.75
N ILE A 137 12.88 16.80 6.90
CA ILE A 137 11.47 16.57 6.56
C ILE A 137 10.60 17.11 7.71
N PRO A 138 9.72 18.11 7.46
CA PRO A 138 8.90 18.72 8.48
C PRO A 138 8.05 17.70 9.24
N LYS A 139 7.80 17.94 10.53
CA LYS A 139 6.92 17.10 11.35
C LYS A 139 5.53 16.92 10.74
N SER A 140 5.02 17.94 10.04
CA SER A 140 3.74 17.90 9.33
C SER A 140 3.68 16.88 8.19
N GLU A 141 4.82 16.42 7.67
CA GLU A 141 4.90 15.43 6.59
C GLU A 141 5.10 14.00 7.09
N GLN A 142 5.30 13.80 8.40
CA GLN A 142 5.52 12.50 9.04
C GLN A 142 4.23 11.69 9.22
N THR A 143 3.08 12.33 9.07
CA THR A 143 1.77 11.68 9.08
C THR A 143 1.21 11.61 7.66
N ALA A 144 0.58 10.51 7.32
CA ALA A 144 -0.12 10.34 6.06
C ALA A 144 -1.50 9.75 6.31
N PHE A 145 -2.48 10.19 5.51
CA PHE A 145 -3.77 9.54 5.44
C PHE A 145 -4.25 9.44 3.99
N THR A 146 -4.97 8.38 3.69
CA THR A 146 -5.76 8.29 2.46
C THR A 146 -7.06 7.56 2.74
N SER A 147 -8.14 7.96 2.08
CA SER A 147 -9.43 7.28 2.16
C SER A 147 -10.13 7.31 0.83
N GLY A 148 -11.02 6.36 0.60
CA GLY A 148 -11.76 6.27 -0.63
C GLY A 148 -12.59 5.02 -0.73
N ILE A 149 -12.78 4.53 -1.95
CA ILE A 149 -13.59 3.35 -2.25
C ILE A 149 -12.71 2.23 -2.82
N GLN A 150 -12.89 1.02 -2.33
CA GLN A 150 -12.29 -0.19 -2.86
C GLN A 150 -13.31 -0.96 -3.69
N LEU A 151 -12.86 -1.48 -4.82
CA LEU A 151 -13.59 -2.47 -5.62
C LEU A 151 -12.86 -3.81 -5.52
N ARG A 152 -13.52 -4.81 -4.94
CA ARG A 152 -12.99 -6.18 -4.77
C ARG A 152 -13.66 -7.14 -5.72
N LEU A 153 -12.88 -7.68 -6.65
CA LEU A 153 -13.29 -8.64 -7.65
C LEU A 153 -12.69 -10.02 -7.35
N LEU A 154 -13.24 -11.05 -7.99
CA LEU A 154 -12.74 -12.43 -7.90
C LEU A 154 -12.48 -12.87 -6.45
N ARG A 155 -13.46 -12.70 -5.56
CA ARG A 155 -13.32 -13.07 -4.13
C ARG A 155 -12.10 -12.43 -3.45
N ASN A 156 -11.75 -11.19 -3.80
CA ASN A 156 -10.64 -10.40 -3.26
C ASN A 156 -9.25 -10.74 -3.82
N TYR A 157 -9.16 -11.50 -4.93
CA TYR A 157 -7.87 -11.69 -5.62
C TYR A 157 -7.43 -10.44 -6.38
N LEU A 158 -8.39 -9.67 -6.89
CA LEU A 158 -8.15 -8.40 -7.56
C LEU A 158 -8.88 -7.29 -6.80
N GLN A 159 -8.14 -6.27 -6.39
CA GLN A 159 -8.67 -5.12 -5.67
C GLN A 159 -8.21 -3.85 -6.36
N PHE A 160 -9.14 -2.93 -6.62
CA PHE A 160 -8.84 -1.57 -7.06
C PHE A 160 -9.20 -0.59 -5.95
N ASN A 161 -8.39 0.45 -5.75
CA ASN A 161 -8.63 1.46 -4.74
C ASN A 161 -8.70 2.82 -5.44
N PHE A 162 -9.84 3.48 -5.28
CA PHE A 162 -10.14 4.79 -5.82
C PHE A 162 -10.06 5.79 -4.66
N PRO A 163 -8.92 6.47 -4.46
CA PRO A 163 -8.79 7.47 -3.41
C PRO A 163 -9.76 8.63 -3.67
N VAL A 164 -10.31 9.17 -2.59
CA VAL A 164 -11.22 10.34 -2.61
C VAL A 164 -10.61 11.47 -1.78
N PHE A 165 -10.02 11.13 -0.63
CA PHE A 165 -9.30 12.09 0.20
C PHE A 165 -7.91 11.58 0.53
N HIS A 166 -6.95 12.49 0.66
CA HIS A 166 -5.61 12.18 1.09
C HIS A 166 -4.93 13.40 1.72
N SER A 167 -3.88 13.18 2.51
CA SER A 167 -3.09 14.23 3.15
C SER A 167 -2.29 15.06 2.14
N SER A 168 -1.90 16.27 2.56
CA SER A 168 -1.16 17.21 1.70
C SER A 168 0.12 16.63 1.12
N ASN A 169 0.88 15.84 1.88
CA ASN A 169 2.09 15.17 1.40
C ASN A 169 1.82 14.17 0.25
N ILE A 170 0.71 13.42 0.29
CA ILE A 170 0.29 12.54 -0.81
C ILE A 170 -0.16 13.35 -2.02
N ARG A 171 -0.86 14.47 -1.79
CA ARG A 171 -1.27 15.37 -2.87
C ARG A 171 -0.06 15.94 -3.61
N THR A 172 0.92 16.44 -2.87
CA THR A 172 2.17 16.97 -3.42
C THR A 172 2.95 15.88 -4.17
N LEU A 173 2.97 14.65 -3.66
CA LEU A 173 3.56 13.50 -4.34
C LEU A 173 2.94 13.30 -5.74
N TYR A 174 1.61 13.24 -5.86
CA TYR A 174 0.96 13.03 -7.16
C TYR A 174 1.04 14.24 -8.10
N GLN A 175 0.99 15.46 -7.55
CA GLN A 175 1.22 16.68 -8.32
C GLN A 175 2.63 16.72 -8.94
N SER A 176 3.64 16.21 -8.23
CA SER A 176 5.02 16.18 -8.71
C SER A 176 5.29 15.16 -9.83
N GLN A 177 4.43 14.15 -9.98
CA GLN A 177 4.66 13.06 -10.93
C GLN A 177 4.14 13.37 -12.34
N ASP A 178 3.03 14.08 -12.49
CA ASP A 178 2.43 14.36 -13.81
C ASP A 178 1.24 15.34 -13.76
N SER A 179 1.42 16.55 -13.25
CA SER A 179 0.40 17.62 -13.31
C SER A 179 -0.99 17.25 -12.76
N HIS A 180 -1.06 16.31 -11.79
CA HIS A 180 -2.27 15.86 -11.09
C HIS A 180 -3.32 15.12 -11.96
N ASN A 181 -2.88 14.06 -12.65
CA ASN A 181 -3.80 13.11 -13.26
C ASN A 181 -4.37 12.11 -12.23
N TYR A 182 -5.67 12.23 -11.90
CA TYR A 182 -6.37 11.35 -10.94
C TYR A 182 -6.22 9.85 -11.24
N PHE A 183 -6.16 9.45 -12.51
CA PHE A 183 -6.03 8.03 -12.89
C PHE A 183 -4.70 7.41 -12.41
N LYS A 184 -3.69 8.22 -12.07
CA LYS A 184 -2.43 7.76 -11.47
C LYS A 184 -2.54 7.52 -9.96
N GLU A 185 -3.58 8.06 -9.31
CA GLU A 185 -3.83 7.83 -7.89
C GLU A 185 -4.57 6.51 -7.63
N ILE A 186 -5.29 6.00 -8.65
CA ILE A 186 -5.97 4.71 -8.57
C ILE A 186 -4.90 3.64 -8.43
N THR A 187 -5.00 2.80 -7.39
CA THR A 187 -4.08 1.70 -7.17
C THR A 187 -4.79 0.37 -7.33
N PHE A 188 -4.03 -0.69 -7.56
CA PHE A 188 -4.58 -2.04 -7.51
C PHE A 188 -3.65 -3.05 -6.86
N THR A 189 -4.24 -4.12 -6.37
CA THR A 189 -3.55 -5.25 -5.74
C THR A 189 -3.98 -6.54 -6.42
N CYS A 190 -2.99 -7.37 -6.73
CA CYS A 190 -3.16 -8.72 -7.22
C CYS A 190 -2.63 -9.70 -6.19
N ARG A 191 -3.52 -10.52 -5.62
CA ARG A 191 -3.17 -11.55 -4.62
C ARG A 191 -3.11 -12.94 -5.26
N PHE A 192 -2.37 -13.06 -6.36
CA PHE A 192 -2.20 -14.32 -7.07
C PHE A 192 -1.03 -15.13 -6.49
N SER A 193 -1.29 -16.41 -6.30
CA SER A 193 -0.38 -17.50 -6.00
C SER A 193 -0.83 -18.76 -6.77
N PRO A 194 0.04 -19.77 -6.98
CA PRO A 194 -0.36 -21.02 -7.63
C PRO A 194 -1.61 -21.65 -6.99
N VAL A 195 -1.70 -21.63 -5.66
CA VAL A 195 -2.87 -22.12 -4.91
C VAL A 195 -4.11 -21.29 -5.20
N SER A 196 -3.99 -19.95 -5.23
CA SER A 196 -5.13 -19.08 -5.55
C SER A 196 -5.68 -19.31 -6.96
N LEU A 197 -4.80 -19.59 -7.93
CA LEU A 197 -5.16 -19.80 -9.33
C LEU A 197 -5.97 -21.08 -9.48
N ILE A 198 -5.54 -22.16 -8.83
CA ILE A 198 -6.28 -23.42 -8.74
C ILE A 198 -7.67 -23.18 -8.14
N ASN A 199 -7.76 -22.40 -7.05
CA ASN A 199 -9.03 -22.08 -6.39
C ASN A 199 -9.97 -21.28 -7.31
N ILE A 200 -9.45 -20.33 -8.09
CA ILE A 200 -10.23 -19.57 -9.08
C ILE A 200 -10.77 -20.51 -10.14
N ILE A 201 -9.92 -21.34 -10.75
CA ILE A 201 -10.30 -22.28 -11.81
C ILE A 201 -11.38 -23.24 -11.32
N ASN A 202 -11.19 -23.83 -10.13
CA ASN A 202 -12.17 -24.75 -9.54
C ASN A 202 -13.51 -24.04 -9.25
N SER A 203 -13.48 -22.77 -8.88
CA SER A 203 -14.71 -22.00 -8.65
C SER A 203 -15.49 -21.65 -9.93
N ILE A 204 -14.85 -21.71 -11.09
CA ILE A 204 -15.48 -21.49 -12.40
C ILE A 204 -16.08 -22.78 -12.95
N LYS A 205 -15.44 -23.94 -12.68
CA LYS A 205 -15.89 -25.26 -13.16
C LYS A 205 -17.06 -25.88 -12.38
N LEU A 206 -17.43 -25.31 -11.24
CA LEU A 206 -18.51 -25.81 -10.37
C LEU A 206 -19.84 -25.05 -10.54
N ASN A 207 -19.95 -24.22 -11.58
CA ASN A 207 -21.19 -23.64 -12.09
C ASN A 207 -21.49 -24.21 -13.47
#